data_AF-A0A376FJ60-F1
#
_entry.id   AF-A0A376FJ60-F1
#
_cell.length_a   1.000
_cell.length_b   1.000
_cell.length_c   1.000
_cell.angle_alpha   90.00
_cell.angle_beta   90.00
_cell.angle_gamma   90.00
#
_symmetry.space_group_name_H-M   'P 1'
#
loop_
_entity.id
_entity.type
_entity.pdbx_description
1 polymer ?
#
loop_
_entity_poly.entity_id
_entity_poly.type
_entity_poly.pdbx_seq_one_letter_code
_entity_poly.pdbx_strand_id
1 'polypeptide(L)'
;MNPVPWLQMTNMISYQGLVRTFLNLRATGTVLRKSGTLVITKIAVAWAVAMICAMFIPENGIQTGFFAGLSVLAIVSAMDMTNGGLYASLMNQYGTKEESGAFVLMSLESGPLMTMLILGSAGLASFEPHHFVGAILPFLVGFALGNLDRDLRDFFSKATPVLIPFFGFALGNTINLKVILDTGLLGIVLGVAVIVITGIPLIIADRVIGGGNGTAGVAASSAAGAAVANPVIIAQINPAFEPVAASATALVAASVIVTAILVPIITALYAKRYGNMQETLPEPKPIEMNH
;
A
#
# COMPACT_ATOMS: atom_id res chain seq x y z
N MET A 1 4.40 -24.60 -15.70
CA MET A 1 3.55 -23.65 -16.45
C MET A 1 3.42 -22.41 -15.60
N ASN A 2 4.02 -21.29 -16.00
CA ASN A 2 3.76 -20.01 -15.35
C ASN A 2 2.30 -19.64 -15.62
N PRO A 3 1.48 -19.34 -14.60
CA PRO A 3 0.13 -18.84 -14.83
C PRO A 3 0.23 -17.55 -15.65
N VAL A 4 -0.66 -17.42 -16.63
CA VAL A 4 -0.66 -16.31 -17.59
C VAL A 4 -0.74 -14.97 -16.81
N PRO A 5 0.06 -13.93 -17.13
CA PRO A 5 0.13 -12.70 -16.33
C PRO A 5 -1.22 -12.03 -16.09
N TRP A 6 -2.16 -12.11 -17.04
CA TRP A 6 -3.52 -11.61 -16.87
C TRP A 6 -4.34 -12.38 -15.84
N LEU A 7 -4.04 -13.66 -15.58
CA LEU A 7 -4.63 -14.48 -14.50
C LEU A 7 -4.10 -14.08 -13.13
N GLN A 8 -2.83 -13.66 -13.03
CA GLN A 8 -2.30 -13.07 -11.80
C GLN A 8 -2.88 -11.67 -11.57
N MET A 9 -3.00 -10.85 -12.62
CA MET A 9 -3.72 -9.58 -12.55
C MET A 9 -5.18 -9.79 -12.18
N THR A 10 -5.92 -10.71 -12.80
CA THR A 10 -7.33 -10.98 -12.45
C THR A 10 -7.51 -11.60 -11.08
N ASN A 11 -6.61 -12.47 -10.60
CA ASN A 11 -6.69 -12.97 -9.22
C ASN A 11 -6.39 -11.89 -8.18
N MET A 12 -5.42 -11.01 -8.45
CA MET A 12 -5.12 -9.86 -7.59
C MET A 12 -6.27 -8.84 -7.66
N ILE A 13 -6.82 -8.59 -8.84
CA ILE A 13 -7.99 -7.73 -9.08
C ILE A 13 -9.27 -8.34 -8.49
N SER A 14 -9.42 -9.66 -8.40
CA SER A 14 -10.62 -10.32 -7.85
C SER A 14 -10.62 -10.29 -6.32
N TYR A 15 -9.48 -10.56 -5.69
CA TYR A 15 -9.34 -10.44 -4.23
C TYR A 15 -9.43 -8.96 -3.77
N GLN A 16 -8.86 -8.04 -4.55
CA GLN A 16 -8.91 -6.59 -4.28
C GLN A 16 -10.24 -5.95 -4.72
N GLY A 17 -10.92 -6.50 -5.74
CA GLY A 17 -12.23 -6.05 -6.20
C GLY A 17 -13.32 -6.28 -5.16
N LEU A 18 -13.18 -7.34 -4.38
CA LEU A 18 -14.02 -7.67 -3.23
C LEU A 18 -13.83 -6.70 -2.05
N VAL A 19 -12.67 -6.04 -1.98
CA VAL A 19 -12.39 -4.95 -1.02
C VAL A 19 -12.89 -3.59 -1.54
N ARG A 20 -13.03 -3.42 -2.85
CA ARG A 20 -13.42 -2.16 -3.49
C ARG A 20 -14.94 -1.91 -3.48
N THR A 21 -15.76 -2.93 -3.19
CA THR A 21 -17.21 -2.81 -2.91
C THR A 21 -17.53 -2.09 -1.59
N PHE A 22 -16.54 -1.76 -0.77
CA PHE A 22 -16.73 -1.10 0.54
C PHE A 22 -16.91 0.42 0.51
N LEU A 23 -16.76 1.06 -0.66
CA LEU A 23 -16.95 2.50 -0.75
C LEU A 23 -18.42 2.88 -0.73
N ASN A 24 -18.88 3.22 0.47
CA ASN A 24 -20.12 3.95 0.67
C ASN A 24 -19.93 5.39 0.19
N LEU A 25 -20.83 5.89 -0.68
CA LEU A 25 -20.97 7.33 -0.95
C LEU A 25 -21.23 8.16 0.32
N ARG A 26 -21.62 7.52 1.44
CA ARG A 26 -21.70 8.10 2.79
C ARG A 26 -20.52 7.72 3.71
N ALA A 27 -19.32 7.51 3.18
CA ALA A 27 -18.14 7.61 4.03
C ALA A 27 -18.17 9.01 4.67
N THR A 28 -18.20 9.10 6.01
CA THR A 28 -18.21 10.38 6.71
C THR A 28 -17.07 11.24 6.17
N GLY A 29 -17.29 12.53 5.88
CA GLY A 29 -16.25 13.40 5.30
C GLY A 29 -14.91 13.32 6.03
N THR A 30 -14.93 12.99 7.31
CA THR A 30 -13.77 12.64 8.15
C THR A 30 -12.94 11.47 7.62
N VAL A 31 -13.55 10.36 7.20
CA VAL A 31 -12.85 9.19 6.63
C VAL A 31 -12.18 9.57 5.33
N LEU A 32 -12.89 10.28 4.43
CA LEU A 32 -12.34 10.75 3.16
C LEU A 32 -11.17 11.71 3.39
N ARG A 33 -11.31 12.64 4.35
CA ARG A 33 -10.22 13.56 4.73
C ARG A 33 -9.00 12.79 5.23
N LYS A 34 -9.16 11.89 6.21
CA LYS A 34 -8.03 11.14 6.80
C LYS A 34 -7.34 10.24 5.79
N SER A 35 -8.10 9.37 5.13
CA SER A 35 -7.56 8.42 4.14
C SER A 35 -7.02 9.12 2.90
N GLY A 36 -7.77 10.06 2.33
CA GLY A 36 -7.36 10.81 1.15
C GLY A 36 -6.09 11.63 1.39
N THR A 37 -5.95 12.20 2.60
CA THR A 37 -4.71 12.88 3.00
C THR A 37 -3.51 11.94 2.91
N LEU A 38 -3.61 10.74 3.48
CA LEU A 38 -2.51 9.76 3.46
C LEU A 38 -2.19 9.34 2.02
N VAL A 39 -3.22 9.01 1.23
CA VAL A 39 -3.05 8.55 -0.15
C VAL A 39 -2.40 9.60 -1.04
N ILE A 40 -2.94 10.83 -1.03
CA ILE A 40 -2.41 11.94 -1.82
C ILE A 40 -0.99 12.27 -1.38
N THR A 41 -0.72 12.29 -0.07
CA THR A 41 0.63 12.59 0.45
C THR A 41 1.62 11.55 -0.03
N LYS A 42 1.28 10.26 0.03
CA LYS A 42 2.20 9.20 -0.39
C LYS A 42 2.51 9.25 -1.88
N ILE A 43 1.49 9.41 -2.72
CA ILE A 43 1.64 9.54 -4.17
C ILE A 43 2.47 10.79 -4.51
N ALA A 44 2.20 11.93 -3.85
CA ALA A 44 2.95 13.16 -4.08
C ALA A 44 4.42 13.03 -3.69
N VAL A 45 4.72 12.34 -2.58
CA VAL A 45 6.10 12.05 -2.16
C VAL A 45 6.78 11.11 -3.14
N ALA A 46 6.14 10.01 -3.54
CA ALA A 46 6.67 9.08 -4.52
C ALA A 46 6.94 9.77 -5.87
N TRP A 47 6.05 10.66 -6.30
CA TRP A 47 6.24 11.50 -7.48
C TRP A 47 7.43 12.46 -7.35
N ALA A 48 7.54 13.18 -6.23
CA ALA A 48 8.67 14.08 -5.99
C ALA A 48 10.00 13.32 -5.97
N VAL A 49 10.03 12.14 -5.35
CA VAL A 49 11.20 11.25 -5.36
C VAL A 49 11.51 10.78 -6.78
N ALA A 50 10.49 10.41 -7.58
CA ALA A 50 10.69 10.02 -8.97
C ALA A 50 11.34 11.15 -9.79
N MET A 51 10.83 12.38 -9.66
CA MET A 51 11.40 13.56 -10.32
C MET A 51 12.87 13.80 -9.92
N ILE A 52 13.19 13.62 -8.64
CA ILE A 52 14.56 13.76 -8.15
C ILE A 52 15.44 12.64 -8.69
N CYS A 53 15.00 11.39 -8.57
CA CYS A 53 15.76 10.23 -9.01
C CYS A 53 15.95 10.20 -10.53
N ALA A 54 15.00 10.70 -11.32
CA ALA A 54 15.13 10.84 -12.77
C ALA A 54 16.33 11.70 -13.20
N MET A 55 16.78 12.63 -12.35
CA MET A 55 17.96 13.46 -12.64
C MET A 55 19.30 12.75 -12.42
N PHE A 56 19.32 11.65 -11.65
CA PHE A 56 20.56 10.98 -11.22
C PHE A 56 20.66 9.51 -11.63
N ILE A 57 19.52 8.84 -11.82
CA ILE A 57 19.46 7.41 -12.15
C ILE A 57 19.30 7.26 -13.67
N PRO A 58 20.20 6.53 -14.35
CA PRO A 58 20.08 6.25 -15.77
C PRO A 58 18.76 5.52 -16.10
N GLU A 59 18.29 5.64 -17.35
CA GLU A 59 17.05 4.99 -17.82
C GLU A 59 17.06 3.47 -17.58
N ASN A 60 18.20 2.82 -17.87
CA ASN A 60 18.40 1.39 -17.65
C ASN A 60 18.72 1.06 -16.18
N GLY A 61 18.55 1.98 -15.24
CA GLY A 61 18.95 1.82 -13.84
C GLY A 61 20.47 1.80 -13.65
N ILE A 62 20.88 1.70 -12.39
CA ILE A 62 22.28 1.62 -12.00
C ILE A 62 22.77 0.19 -12.25
N GLN A 63 23.85 0.05 -13.02
CA GLN A 63 24.35 -1.25 -13.48
C GLN A 63 25.55 -1.77 -12.66
N THR A 64 26.23 -0.90 -11.92
CA THR A 64 27.47 -1.24 -11.22
C THR A 64 27.53 -0.64 -9.82
N GLY A 65 28.42 -1.19 -8.99
CA GLY A 65 28.63 -0.72 -7.62
C GLY A 65 27.53 -1.13 -6.66
N PHE A 66 27.52 -0.48 -5.50
CA PHE A 66 26.60 -0.80 -4.40
C PHE A 66 25.12 -0.67 -4.77
N PHE A 67 24.79 0.28 -5.66
CA PHE A 67 23.41 0.55 -6.07
C PHE A 67 22.98 -0.24 -7.32
N ALA A 68 23.76 -1.25 -7.74
CA ALA A 68 23.42 -2.06 -8.91
C ALA A 68 22.03 -2.70 -8.78
N GLY A 69 21.21 -2.57 -9.83
CA GLY A 69 19.82 -3.00 -9.86
C GLY A 69 18.80 -1.93 -9.42
N LEU A 70 19.24 -0.82 -8.82
CA LEU A 70 18.35 0.28 -8.46
C LEU A 70 17.92 1.04 -9.73
N SER A 71 16.61 1.20 -9.90
CA SER A 71 16.00 1.96 -10.99
C SER A 71 14.91 2.87 -10.44
N VAL A 72 14.50 3.88 -11.23
CA VAL A 72 13.36 4.73 -10.84
C VAL A 72 12.09 3.88 -10.73
N LEU A 73 11.93 2.86 -11.58
CA LEU A 73 10.83 1.89 -11.50
C LEU A 73 10.80 1.16 -10.14
N ALA A 74 11.97 0.70 -9.65
CA ALA A 74 12.07 0.02 -8.36
C ALA A 74 11.66 0.95 -7.21
N ILE A 75 12.14 2.20 -7.25
CA ILE A 75 11.88 3.20 -6.20
C ILE A 75 10.40 3.57 -6.19
N VAL A 76 9.82 3.92 -7.34
CA VAL A 76 8.41 4.32 -7.44
C VAL A 76 7.51 3.16 -7.01
N SER A 77 7.73 1.96 -7.55
CA SER A 77 6.92 0.78 -7.19
C SER A 77 7.03 0.44 -5.70
N ALA A 78 8.16 0.71 -5.05
CA ALA A 78 8.31 0.48 -3.62
C ALA A 78 7.61 1.55 -2.75
N MET A 79 7.44 2.76 -3.26
CA MET A 79 6.99 3.93 -2.48
C MET A 79 5.53 4.32 -2.70
N ASP A 80 4.95 4.07 -3.88
CA ASP A 80 3.63 4.61 -4.26
C ASP A 80 2.45 3.83 -3.68
N MET A 81 2.69 2.65 -3.11
CA MET A 81 1.66 1.75 -2.60
C MET A 81 1.80 1.47 -1.10
N THR A 82 0.68 1.57 -0.39
CA THR A 82 0.57 1.18 1.02
C THR A 82 0.11 -0.27 1.18
N ASN A 83 0.73 -1.01 2.10
CA ASN A 83 0.19 -2.31 2.49
C ASN A 83 -1.11 -2.11 3.29
N GLY A 84 -2.22 -2.08 2.58
CA GLY A 84 -3.51 -1.78 3.17
C GLY A 84 -3.98 -2.83 4.19
N GLY A 85 -3.64 -4.12 4.00
CA GLY A 85 -3.95 -5.17 4.97
C GLY A 85 -3.17 -4.99 6.29
N LEU A 86 -1.89 -4.65 6.18
CA LEU A 86 -1.05 -4.31 7.33
C LEU A 86 -1.55 -3.03 8.04
N TYR A 87 -1.85 -1.99 7.26
CA TYR A 87 -2.42 -0.75 7.77
C TYR A 87 -3.74 -0.99 8.51
N ALA A 88 -4.67 -1.76 7.93
CA ALA A 88 -5.93 -2.09 8.55
C ALA A 88 -5.75 -2.85 9.87
N SER A 89 -4.82 -3.82 9.91
CA SER A 89 -4.49 -4.56 11.14
C SER A 89 -3.94 -3.65 12.24
N LEU A 90 -3.03 -2.73 11.89
CA LEU A 90 -2.43 -1.79 12.83
C LEU A 90 -3.44 -0.74 13.31
N MET A 91 -4.27 -0.20 12.42
CA MET A 91 -5.29 0.77 12.81
C MET A 91 -6.44 0.14 13.60
N ASN A 92 -6.71 -1.15 13.39
CA ASN A 92 -7.65 -1.87 14.24
C ASN A 92 -7.14 -2.01 15.69
N GLN A 93 -5.82 -2.02 15.90
CA GLN A 93 -5.20 -2.11 17.23
C GLN A 93 -4.90 -0.75 17.86
N TYR A 94 -4.42 0.22 17.07
CA TYR A 94 -3.84 1.47 17.56
C TYR A 94 -4.56 2.74 17.08
N GLY A 95 -5.51 2.62 16.14
CA GLY A 95 -6.20 3.73 15.51
C GLY A 95 -7.68 3.82 15.87
N THR A 96 -8.37 4.81 15.32
CA THR A 96 -9.83 4.94 15.44
C THR A 96 -10.58 4.10 14.41
N LYS A 97 -11.90 3.92 14.59
CA LYS A 97 -12.76 3.23 13.61
C LYS A 97 -12.73 3.90 12.22
N GLU A 98 -12.60 5.21 12.19
CA GLU A 98 -12.47 5.98 10.94
C GLU A 98 -11.12 5.73 10.27
N GLU A 99 -10.05 5.58 11.06
CA GLU A 99 -8.70 5.29 10.57
C GLU A 99 -8.54 3.84 10.12
N SER A 100 -9.20 2.88 10.76
CA SER A 100 -9.21 1.49 10.27
C SER A 100 -10.03 1.34 8.99
N GLY A 101 -11.15 2.06 8.87
CA GLY A 101 -11.95 2.14 7.64
C GLY A 101 -11.27 2.86 6.48
N ALA A 102 -10.23 3.66 6.74
CA ALA A 102 -9.46 4.40 5.73
C ALA A 102 -8.74 3.49 4.71
N PHE A 103 -8.47 2.23 5.06
CA PHE A 103 -7.83 1.23 4.18
C PHE A 103 -8.53 1.12 2.82
N VAL A 104 -9.85 1.30 2.77
CA VAL A 104 -10.62 1.17 1.54
C VAL A 104 -10.12 2.13 0.46
N LEU A 105 -9.79 3.38 0.81
CA LEU A 105 -9.26 4.34 -0.15
C LEU A 105 -7.80 4.10 -0.49
N MET A 106 -7.02 3.50 0.42
CA MET A 106 -5.65 3.05 0.11
C MET A 106 -5.63 1.96 -0.96
N SER A 107 -6.72 1.21 -1.14
CA SER A 107 -6.84 0.26 -2.26
C SER A 107 -6.80 0.93 -3.64
N LEU A 108 -7.00 2.26 -3.74
CA LEU A 108 -6.81 3.03 -4.97
C LEU A 108 -5.36 3.05 -5.44
N GLU A 109 -4.42 3.03 -4.50
CA GLU A 109 -2.99 2.96 -4.81
C GLU A 109 -2.64 1.60 -5.43
N SER A 110 -3.43 0.57 -5.13
CA SER A 110 -3.12 -0.81 -5.52
C SER A 110 -3.20 -1.02 -7.03
N GLY A 111 -2.06 -1.35 -7.62
CA GLY A 111 -1.90 -1.74 -9.02
C GLY A 111 -0.89 -0.85 -9.75
N PRO A 112 -0.76 -0.99 -11.07
CA PRO A 112 0.19 -0.18 -11.85
C PRO A 112 -0.27 1.26 -12.07
N LEU A 113 -1.51 1.63 -11.67
CA LEU A 113 -2.11 2.92 -12.02
C LEU A 113 -1.26 4.11 -11.53
N MET A 114 -0.92 4.13 -10.24
CA MET A 114 -0.15 5.24 -9.67
C MET A 114 1.29 5.23 -10.17
N THR A 115 1.89 4.05 -10.34
CA THR A 115 3.22 3.90 -10.93
C THR A 115 3.27 4.46 -12.34
N MET A 116 2.29 4.13 -13.21
CA MET A 116 2.19 4.67 -14.57
C MET A 116 1.99 6.18 -14.57
N LEU A 117 1.14 6.70 -13.68
CA LEU A 117 0.91 8.14 -13.57
C LEU A 117 2.17 8.89 -13.13
N ILE A 118 2.90 8.35 -12.15
CA ILE A 118 4.15 8.93 -11.66
C ILE A 118 5.23 8.89 -12.74
N LEU A 119 5.48 7.72 -13.33
CA LEU A 119 6.51 7.57 -14.38
C LEU A 119 6.17 8.39 -15.63
N GLY A 120 4.89 8.42 -16.02
CA GLY A 120 4.41 9.19 -17.16
C GLY A 120 4.55 10.70 -16.96
N SER A 121 4.11 11.21 -15.80
CA SER A 121 4.20 12.63 -15.47
C SER A 121 5.63 13.09 -15.17
N ALA A 122 6.51 12.19 -14.74
CA ALA A 122 7.94 12.46 -14.56
C ALA A 122 8.74 12.45 -15.87
N GLY A 123 8.10 12.19 -17.01
CA GLY A 123 8.74 12.13 -18.32
C GLY A 123 9.60 10.89 -18.56
N LEU A 124 9.47 9.86 -17.70
CA LEU A 124 10.25 8.62 -17.79
C LEU A 124 9.62 7.57 -18.72
N ALA A 125 8.35 7.73 -19.06
CA ALA A 125 7.63 6.85 -19.97
C ALA A 125 6.44 7.55 -20.62
N SER A 126 5.98 7.00 -21.74
CA SER A 126 4.66 7.29 -22.29
C SER A 126 3.80 6.03 -22.19
N PHE A 127 2.55 6.20 -21.79
CA PHE A 127 1.58 5.12 -21.65
C PHE A 127 0.33 5.48 -22.43
N GLU A 128 -0.20 4.53 -23.20
CA GLU A 128 -1.45 4.76 -23.92
C GLU A 128 -2.64 4.92 -22.95
N PRO A 129 -3.59 5.84 -23.23
CA PRO A 129 -4.73 6.11 -22.34
C PRO A 129 -5.54 4.87 -21.95
N HIS A 130 -5.62 3.86 -22.82
CA HIS A 130 -6.38 2.65 -22.58
C HIS A 130 -5.80 1.79 -21.44
N HIS A 131 -4.49 1.87 -21.16
CA HIS A 131 -3.88 1.20 -20.01
C HIS A 131 -4.37 1.77 -18.67
N PHE A 132 -4.54 3.10 -18.60
CA PHE A 132 -5.11 3.74 -17.41
C PHE A 132 -6.56 3.34 -17.19
N VAL A 133 -7.35 3.26 -18.27
CA VAL A 133 -8.74 2.77 -18.21
C VAL A 133 -8.77 1.33 -17.69
N GLY A 134 -7.94 0.44 -18.23
CA GLY A 134 -7.83 -0.94 -17.77
C GLY A 134 -7.47 -1.06 -16.29
N ALA A 135 -6.61 -0.19 -15.78
CA ALA A 135 -6.21 -0.18 -14.38
C ALA A 135 -7.29 0.36 -13.43
N ILE A 136 -8.14 1.30 -13.86
CA ILE A 136 -9.22 1.87 -13.03
C ILE A 136 -10.53 1.08 -13.09
N LEU A 137 -10.78 0.33 -14.18
CA LEU A 137 -12.04 -0.36 -14.41
C LEU A 137 -12.49 -1.26 -13.25
N PRO A 138 -11.63 -2.12 -12.66
CA PRO A 138 -12.08 -2.97 -11.56
C PRO A 138 -12.52 -2.18 -10.32
N PHE A 139 -11.92 -1.01 -10.09
CA PHE A 139 -12.36 -0.10 -9.04
C PHE A 139 -13.75 0.45 -9.33
N LEU A 140 -13.98 0.96 -10.54
CA LEU A 140 -15.27 1.53 -10.93
C LEU A 140 -16.39 0.49 -10.89
N VAL A 141 -16.11 -0.74 -11.33
CA VAL A 141 -17.07 -1.85 -11.27
C VAL A 141 -17.39 -2.21 -9.81
N GLY A 142 -16.39 -2.39 -8.97
CA GLY A 142 -16.60 -2.67 -7.54
C GLY A 142 -17.37 -1.55 -6.82
N PHE A 143 -17.01 -0.30 -7.11
CA PHE A 143 -17.69 0.89 -6.58
C PHE A 143 -19.16 0.95 -7.03
N ALA A 144 -19.43 0.73 -8.32
CA ALA A 144 -20.78 0.73 -8.87
C ALA A 144 -21.64 -0.37 -8.23
N LEU A 145 -21.12 -1.60 -8.18
CA LEU A 145 -21.83 -2.74 -7.57
C LEU A 145 -22.17 -2.50 -6.09
N GLY A 146 -21.21 -1.98 -5.31
CA GLY A 146 -21.42 -1.69 -3.88
C GLY A 146 -22.41 -0.55 -3.61
N ASN A 147 -22.68 0.33 -4.59
CA ASN A 147 -23.65 1.41 -4.46
C ASN A 147 -25.01 1.08 -5.11
N LEU A 148 -25.05 0.18 -6.11
CA LEU A 148 -26.27 -0.26 -6.78
C LEU A 148 -27.01 -1.36 -6.01
N ASP A 149 -26.29 -2.24 -5.32
CA ASP A 149 -26.86 -3.40 -4.62
C ASP A 149 -26.51 -3.36 -3.12
N ARG A 150 -27.54 -3.14 -2.30
CA ARG A 150 -27.39 -3.09 -0.84
C ARG A 150 -27.09 -4.45 -0.23
N ASP A 151 -27.61 -5.54 -0.81
CA ASP A 151 -27.40 -6.89 -0.29
C ASP A 151 -25.97 -7.34 -0.56
N LEU A 152 -25.44 -7.07 -1.75
CA LEU A 152 -24.02 -7.30 -2.06
C LEU A 152 -23.13 -6.48 -1.13
N ARG A 153 -23.46 -5.21 -0.90
CA ARG A 153 -22.71 -4.36 0.02
C ARG A 153 -22.73 -4.90 1.45
N ASP A 154 -23.90 -5.26 1.97
CA ASP A 154 -24.02 -5.78 3.34
C ASP A 154 -23.32 -7.13 3.48
N PHE A 155 -23.41 -7.98 2.46
CA PHE A 155 -22.67 -9.24 2.37
C PHE A 155 -21.16 -9.00 2.44
N PHE A 156 -20.61 -8.14 1.58
CA PHE A 156 -19.18 -7.88 1.58
C PHE A 156 -18.74 -7.15 2.86
N SER A 157 -19.52 -6.20 3.39
CA SER A 157 -19.08 -5.33 4.50
C SER A 157 -18.66 -6.12 5.76
N LYS A 158 -19.29 -7.29 5.96
CA LYS A 158 -18.97 -8.26 7.01
C LYS A 158 -17.62 -8.96 6.80
N ALA A 159 -17.09 -8.97 5.58
CA ALA A 159 -15.82 -9.60 5.25
C ALA A 159 -14.62 -8.83 5.79
N THR A 160 -14.68 -7.50 5.92
CA THR A 160 -13.53 -6.68 6.36
C THR A 160 -12.93 -7.14 7.70
N PRO A 161 -13.69 -7.23 8.81
CA PRO A 161 -13.15 -7.71 10.08
C PRO A 161 -12.69 -9.17 10.03
N VAL A 162 -13.35 -10.00 9.22
CA VAL A 162 -12.97 -11.41 9.00
C VAL A 162 -11.63 -11.50 8.27
N LEU A 163 -11.36 -10.60 7.30
CA LEU A 163 -10.14 -10.59 6.49
C LEU A 163 -8.90 -10.10 7.26
N ILE A 164 -9.04 -9.32 8.33
CA ILE A 164 -7.89 -8.77 9.09
C ILE A 164 -6.94 -9.89 9.60
N PRO A 165 -7.41 -10.95 10.28
CA PRO A 165 -6.56 -12.08 10.65
C PRO A 165 -5.90 -12.77 9.44
N PHE A 166 -6.63 -12.92 8.33
CA PHE A 166 -6.07 -13.53 7.11
C PHE A 166 -5.04 -12.63 6.43
N PHE A 167 -5.16 -11.31 6.49
CA PHE A 167 -4.11 -10.40 6.02
C PHE A 167 -2.82 -10.59 6.81
N GLY A 168 -2.92 -10.72 8.14
CA GLY A 168 -1.77 -11.03 8.99
C GLY A 168 -1.13 -12.38 8.67
N PHE A 169 -1.96 -13.43 8.52
CA PHE A 169 -1.49 -14.78 8.19
C PHE A 169 -0.88 -14.87 6.78
N ALA A 170 -1.55 -14.30 5.78
CA ALA A 170 -1.07 -14.26 4.41
C ALA A 170 0.25 -13.47 4.31
N LEU A 171 0.36 -12.34 5.02
CA LEU A 171 1.60 -11.58 5.11
C LEU A 171 2.73 -12.46 5.66
N GLY A 172 2.49 -13.18 6.76
CA GLY A 172 3.47 -14.11 7.34
C GLY A 172 3.91 -15.21 6.37
N ASN A 173 2.97 -15.85 5.67
CA ASN A 173 3.28 -16.93 4.72
C ASN A 173 3.97 -16.45 3.42
N THR A 174 3.80 -15.17 3.06
CA THR A 174 4.37 -14.62 1.82
C THR A 174 5.82 -14.17 2.02
N ILE A 175 6.30 -14.02 3.25
CA ILE A 175 7.68 -13.58 3.52
C ILE A 175 8.68 -14.68 3.12
N ASN A 176 9.46 -14.40 2.09
CA ASN A 176 10.60 -15.22 1.68
C ASN A 176 11.91 -14.48 1.99
N LEU A 177 12.53 -14.79 3.13
CA LEU A 177 13.78 -14.15 3.57
C LEU A 177 14.95 -14.36 2.62
N LYS A 178 14.90 -15.37 1.74
CA LYS A 178 15.92 -15.57 0.70
C LYS A 178 16.03 -14.35 -0.23
N VAL A 179 14.93 -13.63 -0.46
CA VAL A 179 14.95 -12.40 -1.28
C VAL A 179 15.84 -11.31 -0.67
N ILE A 180 15.93 -11.23 0.67
CA ILE A 180 16.85 -10.30 1.35
C ILE A 180 18.30 -10.71 1.11
N LEU A 181 18.59 -12.01 1.11
CA LEU A 181 19.94 -12.52 0.79
C LEU A 181 20.30 -12.24 -0.67
N ASP A 182 19.36 -12.44 -1.59
CA ASP A 182 19.57 -12.25 -3.03
C ASP A 182 19.74 -10.75 -3.40
N THR A 183 19.00 -9.85 -2.74
CA THR A 183 19.11 -8.38 -2.94
C THR A 183 20.18 -7.71 -2.09
N GLY A 184 20.65 -8.39 -1.04
CA GLY A 184 21.64 -7.92 -0.11
C GLY A 184 21.23 -6.64 0.64
N LEU A 185 22.24 -5.85 1.00
CA LEU A 185 22.05 -4.64 1.80
C LEU A 185 21.22 -3.57 1.08
N LEU A 186 21.23 -3.54 -0.25
CA LEU A 186 20.49 -2.56 -1.05
C LEU A 186 18.97 -2.69 -0.85
N GLY A 187 18.43 -3.91 -0.79
CA GLY A 187 17.01 -4.14 -0.53
C GLY A 187 16.59 -3.69 0.87
N ILE A 188 17.45 -3.88 1.87
CA ILE A 188 17.23 -3.39 3.24
C ILE A 188 17.23 -1.85 3.27
N VAL A 189 18.23 -1.23 2.64
CA VAL A 189 18.35 0.24 2.55
C VAL A 189 17.13 0.82 1.85
N LEU A 190 16.66 0.24 0.74
CA LEU A 190 15.46 0.70 0.06
C LEU A 190 14.22 0.57 0.95
N GLY A 191 14.02 -0.56 1.64
CA GLY A 191 12.91 -0.74 2.57
C GLY A 191 12.90 0.28 3.71
N VAL A 192 14.06 0.57 4.30
CA VAL A 192 14.18 1.62 5.33
C VAL A 192 13.94 3.00 4.73
N ALA A 193 14.45 3.26 3.53
CA ALA A 193 14.23 4.52 2.82
C ALA A 193 12.75 4.75 2.52
N VAL A 194 11.98 3.72 2.12
CA VAL A 194 10.53 3.81 1.95
C VAL A 194 9.87 4.28 3.25
N ILE A 195 10.20 3.68 4.39
CA ILE A 195 9.63 4.05 5.70
C ILE A 195 9.94 5.51 6.04
N VAL A 196 11.20 5.92 5.87
CA VAL A 196 11.63 7.27 6.26
C VAL A 196 11.08 8.33 5.31
N ILE A 197 11.26 8.14 4.00
CA ILE A 197 10.93 9.12 2.97
C ILE A 197 9.42 9.29 2.85
N THR A 198 8.63 8.21 2.90
CA THR A 198 7.16 8.31 2.85
C THR A 198 6.57 8.56 4.23
N GLY A 199 7.10 7.93 5.28
CA GLY A 199 6.53 7.97 6.62
C GLY A 199 6.63 9.34 7.28
N ILE A 200 7.73 10.08 7.14
CA ILE A 200 7.83 11.42 7.74
C ILE A 200 6.75 12.37 7.21
N PRO A 201 6.59 12.56 5.88
CA PRO A 201 5.48 13.34 5.33
C PRO A 201 4.11 12.80 5.73
N LEU A 202 3.93 11.48 5.75
CA LEU A 202 2.65 10.86 6.13
C LEU A 202 2.28 11.15 7.58
N ILE A 203 3.23 11.09 8.52
CA ILE A 203 3.03 11.47 9.93
C ILE A 203 2.60 12.93 10.04
N ILE A 204 3.27 13.82 9.31
CA ILE A 204 2.96 15.25 9.31
C ILE A 204 1.56 15.48 8.73
N ALA A 205 1.25 14.87 7.59
CA ALA A 205 -0.05 15.02 6.93
C ALA A 205 -1.19 14.46 7.78
N ASP A 206 -1.00 13.29 8.42
CA ASP A 206 -1.96 12.71 9.36
C ASP A 206 -2.28 13.68 10.51
N ARG A 207 -1.24 14.29 11.10
CA ARG A 207 -1.41 15.24 12.20
C ARG A 207 -2.07 16.56 11.76
N VAL A 208 -1.56 17.17 10.70
CA VAL A 208 -1.91 18.55 10.32
C VAL A 208 -3.22 18.61 9.52
N ILE A 209 -3.45 17.65 8.63
CA ILE A 209 -4.59 17.66 7.69
C ILE A 209 -5.62 16.59 8.08
N GLY A 210 -5.16 15.37 8.41
CA GLY A 210 -6.01 14.26 8.83
C GLY A 210 -6.69 14.51 10.18
N GLY A 211 -6.00 15.20 11.09
CA GLY A 211 -6.41 15.39 12.49
C GLY A 211 -6.20 14.12 13.33
N GLY A 212 -5.29 13.24 12.90
CA GLY A 212 -4.80 12.10 13.67
C GLY A 212 -3.63 12.48 14.58
N ASN A 213 -3.07 11.49 15.27
CA ASN A 213 -1.89 11.67 16.14
C ASN A 213 -0.56 11.31 15.42
N GLY A 214 -0.61 10.93 14.14
CA GLY A 214 0.51 10.49 13.33
C GLY A 214 0.65 8.97 13.23
N THR A 215 -0.08 8.19 14.05
CA THR A 215 0.02 6.73 14.07
C THR A 215 -0.47 6.12 12.76
N ALA A 216 -1.52 6.68 12.15
CA ALA A 216 -1.98 6.26 10.83
C ALA A 216 -0.95 6.59 9.76
N GLY A 217 -0.28 7.74 9.88
CA GLY A 217 0.86 8.09 9.02
C GLY A 217 2.01 7.09 9.07
N VAL A 218 2.40 6.64 10.27
CA VAL A 218 3.42 5.58 10.44
C VAL A 218 2.96 4.28 9.79
N ALA A 219 1.74 3.82 10.09
CA ALA A 219 1.21 2.58 9.55
C ALA A 219 1.12 2.59 8.01
N ALA A 220 0.84 3.77 7.44
CA ALA A 220 0.77 3.98 6.00
C ALA A 220 2.14 4.02 5.30
N SER A 221 3.26 4.02 6.02
CA SER A 221 4.61 4.08 5.44
C SER A 221 5.10 2.75 4.83
N SER A 222 4.30 1.68 4.93
CA SER A 222 4.67 0.34 4.43
C SER A 222 4.58 0.22 2.91
N ALA A 223 5.36 -0.71 2.33
CA ALA A 223 5.23 -1.09 0.91
C ALA A 223 4.24 -2.27 0.76
N ALA A 224 3.35 -2.20 -0.22
CA ALA A 224 2.34 -3.23 -0.46
C ALA A 224 2.93 -4.51 -1.07
N GLY A 225 2.48 -5.70 -0.63
CA GLY A 225 2.85 -6.96 -1.28
C GLY A 225 2.45 -7.02 -2.77
N ALA A 226 1.35 -6.38 -3.14
CA ALA A 226 0.93 -6.26 -4.53
C ALA A 226 1.92 -5.46 -5.40
N ALA A 227 2.74 -4.60 -4.80
CA ALA A 227 3.72 -3.80 -5.53
C ALA A 227 4.84 -4.64 -6.16
N VAL A 228 5.09 -5.85 -5.65
CA VAL A 228 6.10 -6.78 -6.20
C VAL A 228 5.81 -7.13 -7.67
N ALA A 229 4.53 -7.16 -8.05
CA ALA A 229 4.10 -7.44 -9.41
C ALA A 229 4.21 -6.23 -10.35
N ASN A 230 4.25 -5.01 -9.82
CA ASN A 230 4.21 -3.79 -10.63
C ASN A 230 5.35 -3.69 -11.64
N PRO A 231 6.64 -3.93 -11.31
CA PRO A 231 7.72 -3.77 -12.29
C PRO A 231 7.55 -4.65 -13.52
N VAL A 232 7.11 -5.90 -13.35
CA VAL A 232 6.85 -6.82 -14.47
C VAL A 232 5.64 -6.38 -15.29
N ILE A 233 4.56 -5.95 -14.64
CA ILE A 233 3.36 -5.45 -15.33
C ILE A 233 3.70 -4.19 -16.15
N ILE A 234 4.47 -3.27 -15.57
CA ILE A 234 4.91 -2.05 -16.26
C ILE A 234 5.82 -2.38 -17.45
N ALA A 235 6.73 -3.34 -17.31
CA ALA A 235 7.57 -3.79 -18.42
C ALA A 235 6.78 -4.46 -19.55
N GLN A 236 5.68 -5.16 -19.22
CA GLN A 236 4.76 -5.73 -20.23
C GLN A 236 3.97 -4.64 -20.97
N ILE A 237 3.65 -3.54 -20.28
CA ILE A 237 2.95 -2.39 -20.88
C ILE A 237 3.94 -1.54 -21.70
N ASN A 238 5.16 -1.36 -21.21
CA ASN A 238 6.21 -0.59 -21.86
C ASN A 238 7.56 -1.35 -21.79
N PRO A 239 7.99 -1.97 -22.90
CA PRO A 239 9.20 -2.80 -22.95
C PRO A 239 10.50 -2.08 -22.60
N ALA A 240 10.53 -0.74 -22.59
CA ALA A 240 11.70 0.03 -22.14
C ALA A 240 12.14 -0.32 -20.71
N PHE A 241 11.21 -0.84 -19.88
CA PHE A 241 11.49 -1.27 -18.52
C PHE A 241 11.92 -2.74 -18.38
N GLU A 242 11.89 -3.55 -19.45
CA GLU A 242 12.31 -4.96 -19.40
C GLU A 242 13.70 -5.17 -18.78
N PRO A 243 14.74 -4.37 -19.11
CA PRO A 243 16.08 -4.57 -18.55
C PRO A 243 16.17 -4.41 -17.03
N VAL A 244 15.24 -3.65 -16.43
CA VAL A 244 15.22 -3.35 -14.99
C VAL A 244 14.11 -4.07 -14.24
N ALA A 245 13.18 -4.73 -14.93
CA ALA A 245 11.99 -5.31 -14.31
C ALA A 245 12.34 -6.36 -13.24
N ALA A 246 13.28 -7.26 -13.55
CA ALA A 246 13.67 -8.34 -12.64
C ALA A 246 14.35 -7.82 -11.36
N SER A 247 15.32 -6.91 -11.52
CA SER A 247 16.03 -6.30 -10.38
C SER A 247 15.09 -5.42 -9.55
N ALA A 248 14.21 -4.65 -10.20
CA ALA A 248 13.18 -3.86 -9.54
C ALA A 248 12.22 -4.73 -8.73
N THR A 249 11.71 -5.83 -9.30
CA THR A 249 10.84 -6.79 -8.58
C THR A 249 11.53 -7.35 -7.35
N ALA A 250 12.80 -7.74 -7.44
CA ALA A 250 13.56 -8.24 -6.31
C ALA A 250 13.70 -7.18 -5.20
N LEU A 251 14.08 -5.95 -5.56
CA LEU A 251 14.25 -4.84 -4.61
C LEU A 251 12.93 -4.42 -3.95
N VAL A 252 11.84 -4.39 -4.71
CA VAL A 252 10.49 -4.12 -4.17
C VAL A 252 10.09 -5.23 -3.21
N ALA A 253 10.31 -6.50 -3.56
CA ALA A 253 10.02 -7.62 -2.66
C ALA A 253 10.82 -7.56 -1.36
N ALA A 254 12.11 -7.22 -1.41
CA ALA A 254 12.91 -6.99 -0.21
C ALA A 254 12.35 -5.83 0.64
N SER A 255 11.95 -4.73 -0.01
CA SER A 255 11.35 -3.56 0.67
C SER A 255 10.02 -3.90 1.35
N VAL A 256 9.18 -4.72 0.70
CA VAL A 256 7.94 -5.23 1.31
C VAL A 256 8.24 -6.03 2.56
N ILE A 257 9.23 -6.92 2.55
CA ILE A 257 9.58 -7.72 3.74
C ILE A 257 10.10 -6.81 4.85
N VAL A 258 11.03 -5.91 4.54
CA VAL A 258 11.61 -4.97 5.50
C VAL A 258 10.53 -4.11 6.15
N THR A 259 9.64 -3.53 5.34
CA THR A 259 8.55 -2.71 5.86
C THR A 259 7.50 -3.52 6.61
N ALA A 260 7.20 -4.76 6.20
CA ALA A 260 6.30 -5.66 6.92
C ALA A 260 6.78 -6.00 8.34
N ILE A 261 8.10 -5.99 8.57
CA ILE A 261 8.70 -6.21 9.90
C ILE A 261 8.79 -4.90 10.68
N LEU A 262 9.36 -3.86 10.07
CA LEU A 262 9.69 -2.63 10.78
C LEU A 262 8.47 -1.74 11.06
N VAL A 263 7.52 -1.62 10.12
CA VAL A 263 6.38 -0.71 10.27
C VAL A 263 5.50 -1.08 11.47
N PRO A 264 5.15 -2.36 11.74
CA PRO A 264 4.41 -2.71 12.94
C PRO A 264 5.12 -2.33 14.24
N ILE A 265 6.43 -2.59 14.31
CA ILE A 265 7.25 -2.26 15.48
C ILE A 265 7.28 -0.74 15.69
N ILE A 266 7.56 0.03 14.64
CA ILE A 266 7.63 1.49 14.71
C ILE A 266 6.24 2.06 15.06
N THR A 267 5.16 1.53 14.46
CA THR A 267 3.79 1.96 14.76
C THR A 267 3.43 1.69 16.21
N ALA A 268 3.75 0.52 16.76
CA ALA A 268 3.50 0.19 18.16
C ALA A 268 4.27 1.10 19.12
N LEU A 269 5.56 1.36 18.85
CA LEU A 269 6.40 2.26 19.63
C LEU A 269 5.89 3.71 19.56
N TYR A 270 5.47 4.14 18.37
CA TYR A 270 4.93 5.48 18.14
C TYR A 270 3.57 5.66 18.84
N ALA A 271 2.67 4.69 18.71
CA ALA A 271 1.37 4.67 19.37
C ALA A 271 1.52 4.67 20.91
N LYS A 272 2.50 3.95 21.45
CA LYS A 272 2.80 4.00 22.89
C LYS A 272 3.26 5.38 23.37
N ARG A 273 3.94 6.15 22.52
CA ARG A 273 4.50 7.46 22.87
C ARG A 273 3.55 8.64 22.61
N TYR A 274 2.75 8.56 21.54
CA TYR A 274 1.92 9.66 21.04
C TYR A 274 0.45 9.28 20.87
N GLY A 275 0.09 8.00 21.01
CA GLY A 275 -1.28 7.57 21.07
C GLY A 275 -1.89 7.95 22.41
N ASN A 276 -3.07 8.56 22.38
CA ASN A 276 -3.95 8.52 23.53
C ASN A 276 -4.30 7.04 23.70
N MET A 277 -3.66 6.39 24.67
CA MET A 277 -4.00 5.03 25.06
C MET A 277 -5.51 5.04 25.31
N GLN A 278 -6.30 4.45 24.42
CA GLN A 278 -7.68 4.14 24.76
C GLN A 278 -7.54 3.21 25.96
N GLU A 279 -7.88 3.71 27.14
CA GLU A 279 -8.22 2.85 28.27
C GLU A 279 -9.21 1.84 27.69
N THR A 280 -8.74 0.60 27.53
CA THR A 280 -9.61 -0.55 27.44
C THR A 280 -10.40 -0.53 28.75
N LEU A 281 -11.58 0.10 28.72
CA LEU A 281 -12.51 0.04 29.83
C LEU A 281 -12.71 -1.47 30.11
N PRO A 282 -12.46 -1.92 31.35
CA PRO A 282 -12.62 -3.33 31.68
C PRO A 282 -14.04 -3.77 31.32
N GLU A 283 -14.17 -4.96 30.73
CA GLU A 283 -15.47 -5.55 30.39
C GLU A 283 -16.42 -5.40 31.59
N PRO A 284 -17.69 -4.98 31.37
CA PRO A 284 -18.64 -4.94 32.46
C PRO A 284 -18.76 -6.34 33.04
N LYS A 285 -18.43 -6.49 34.32
CA LYS A 285 -18.60 -7.75 35.05
C LYS A 285 -20.04 -8.25 34.83
N PRO A 286 -20.26 -9.55 34.60
CA PRO A 286 -21.60 -10.11 34.53
C PRO A 286 -22.36 -9.70 35.80
N ILE A 287 -23.52 -9.07 35.61
CA ILE A 287 -24.43 -8.81 36.71
C ILE A 287 -24.91 -10.18 37.17
N GLU A 288 -24.37 -10.68 38.27
CA GLU A 288 -24.95 -11.82 38.98
C GLU A 288 -26.37 -11.42 39.36
N MET A 289 -27.35 -11.93 38.62
CA MET A 289 -28.74 -11.92 39.04
C MET A 289 -28.85 -12.86 40.24
N ASN A 290 -28.81 -12.28 41.44
CA ASN A 290 -29.25 -12.97 42.65
C ASN A 290 -30.74 -13.31 42.47
N HIS A 291 -31.01 -14.60 42.35
CA HIS A 291 -32.36 -15.19 42.47
C HIS A 291 -32.76 -15.33 43.94
#